data_AF-A0A859QFB1-F1
#
_entry.id   AF-A0A859QFB1-F1
#
_cell.length_a   1.000
_cell.length_b   1.000
_cell.length_c   1.000
_cell.angle_alpha   90.00
_cell.angle_beta   90.00
_cell.angle_gamma   90.00
#
_symmetry.space_group_name_H-M   'P 1'
#
loop_
_entity.id
_entity.type
_entity.pdbx_description
1 polymer ?
#
loop_
_entity_poly.entity_id
_entity_poly.type
_entity_poly.pdbx_seq_one_letter_code
_entity_poly.pdbx_strand_id
1 'polypeptide(L)'
;MPAMSSDLAEIVQMIRRLESAGMTRRQIAEGANVAPSSITRIATGIATAPSYRLVAAIKRFHRKNFPGGEPETLTRFEPEKPTRFAPGCQPRASR
;
A
#
# COMPACT_ATOMS: atom_id res chain seq x y z
N MET A 1 16.72 -7.79 -16.11
CA MET A 1 15.75 -7.47 -15.06
C MET A 1 15.68 -5.95 -14.88
N PRO A 2 14.66 -5.26 -15.41
CA PRO A 2 14.22 -3.99 -14.82
C PRO A 2 12.70 -3.97 -14.65
N ALA A 3 12.21 -4.34 -13.45
CA ALA A 3 10.80 -4.25 -13.07
C ALA A 3 10.45 -2.93 -12.34
N MET A 4 11.46 -2.19 -11.87
CA MET A 4 11.29 -1.00 -11.01
C MET A 4 10.65 0.21 -11.72
N SER A 5 10.84 0.37 -13.03
CA SER A 5 10.24 1.48 -13.79
C SER A 5 8.73 1.32 -13.95
N SER A 6 8.25 0.08 -14.03
CA SER A 6 6.83 -0.24 -14.15
C SER A 6 6.08 0.06 -12.85
N ASP A 7 6.66 -0.27 -11.68
CA ASP A 7 6.08 0.04 -10.38
C ASP A 7 5.91 1.55 -10.15
N LEU A 8 6.89 2.37 -10.55
CA LEU A 8 6.80 3.83 -10.44
C LEU A 8 5.68 4.42 -11.30
N ALA A 9 5.59 3.97 -12.56
CA ALA A 9 4.52 4.40 -13.47
C ALA A 9 3.13 4.00 -12.94
N GLU A 10 3.00 2.80 -12.38
CA GLU A 10 1.78 2.30 -11.75
C GLU A 10 1.35 3.21 -10.58
N ILE A 11 2.28 3.58 -9.70
CA ILE A 11 1.99 4.46 -8.56
C ILE A 11 1.56 5.87 -9.04
N VAL A 12 2.21 6.41 -10.07
CA VAL A 12 1.81 7.70 -10.66
C VAL A 12 0.38 7.63 -11.20
N GLN A 13 0.00 6.54 -11.86
CA GLN A 13 -1.37 6.33 -12.31
C GLN A 13 -2.37 6.23 -11.15
N MET A 14 -2.03 5.53 -10.08
CA MET A 14 -2.85 5.47 -8.86
C MET A 14 -3.07 6.86 -8.24
N ILE A 15 -2.01 7.68 -8.15
CA ILE A 15 -2.11 9.05 -7.63
C ILE A 15 -3.03 9.89 -8.53
N ARG A 16 -2.86 9.82 -9.85
CA ARG A 16 -3.72 10.55 -10.80
C ARG A 16 -5.19 10.12 -10.72
N ARG A 17 -5.45 8.82 -10.49
CA ARG A 17 -6.81 8.31 -10.30
C ARG A 17 -7.45 8.87 -9.02
N LEU A 18 -6.70 8.96 -7.93
CA LEU A 18 -7.16 9.61 -6.70
C LEU A 18 -7.42 11.11 -6.91
N GLU A 19 -6.55 11.80 -7.66
CA GLU A 19 -6.76 13.21 -8.04
C GLU A 19 -8.02 13.40 -8.88
N SER A 20 -8.29 12.49 -9.83
CA SER A 20 -9.50 12.52 -10.65
C SER A 20 -10.80 12.29 -9.85
N ALA A 21 -10.70 11.64 -8.69
CA ALA A 21 -11.80 11.49 -7.74
C ALA A 21 -11.96 12.70 -6.80
N GLY A 22 -11.21 13.78 -7.03
CA GLY A 22 -11.30 15.02 -6.27
C GLY A 22 -10.40 15.08 -5.03
N MET A 23 -9.53 14.09 -4.79
CA MET A 23 -8.60 14.15 -3.68
C MET A 23 -7.37 14.98 -4.01
N THR A 24 -7.03 15.91 -3.13
CA THR A 24 -5.78 16.66 -3.23
C THR A 24 -4.59 15.78 -2.84
N ARG A 25 -3.40 16.08 -3.37
CA ARG A 25 -2.14 15.39 -2.98
C ARG A 25 -1.91 15.37 -1.47
N ARG A 26 -2.35 16.41 -0.76
CA ARG A 26 -2.27 16.51 0.70
C ARG A 26 -3.19 15.51 1.38
N GLN A 27 -4.44 15.40 0.95
CA GLN A 27 -5.39 14.39 1.47
C GLN A 27 -4.93 12.97 1.18
N ILE A 28 -4.35 12.73 0.00
CA ILE A 28 -3.74 11.43 -0.34
C ILE A 28 -2.60 11.11 0.62
N ALA A 29 -1.73 12.07 0.91
CA ALA A 29 -0.61 11.91 1.82
C ALA A 29 -1.07 11.63 3.26
N GLU A 30 -2.06 12.37 3.75
CA GLU A 30 -2.65 12.18 5.08
C GLU A 30 -3.33 10.80 5.19
N GLY A 31 -4.12 10.41 4.18
CA GLY A 31 -4.80 9.11 4.15
C GLY A 31 -3.87 7.90 3.99
N ALA A 32 -2.72 8.09 3.32
CA ALA A 32 -1.67 7.08 3.20
C ALA A 32 -0.63 7.14 4.34
N ASN A 33 -0.73 8.11 5.26
CA ASN A 33 0.24 8.35 6.32
C ASN A 33 1.70 8.51 5.80
N VAL A 34 1.87 9.37 4.79
CA VAL A 34 3.17 9.70 4.19
C VAL A 34 3.35 11.21 4.07
N ALA A 35 4.58 11.67 3.84
CA ALA A 35 4.85 13.10 3.66
C ALA A 35 4.24 13.62 2.34
N PRO A 36 3.58 14.80 2.33
CA PRO A 36 3.03 15.41 1.11
C PRO A 36 4.08 15.69 0.03
N SER A 37 5.32 15.99 0.45
CA SER A 37 6.46 16.18 -0.46
C SER A 37 6.79 14.90 -1.23
N SER A 38 6.63 13.72 -0.62
CA SER A 38 6.87 12.44 -1.28
C SER A 38 5.85 12.15 -2.38
N ILE A 39 4.57 12.43 -2.14
CA ILE A 39 3.52 12.30 -3.17
C ILE A 39 3.82 13.24 -4.34
N THR A 40 4.20 14.48 -4.06
CA THR A 40 4.51 15.47 -5.09
C THR A 40 5.71 15.06 -5.94
N ARG A 41 6.78 14.53 -5.32
CA ARG A 41 7.97 14.04 -6.05
C ARG A 41 7.66 12.85 -6.94
N ILE A 42 6.76 11.95 -6.52
CA ILE A 42 6.35 10.81 -7.34
C ILE A 42 5.46 11.28 -8.49
N ALA A 43 4.45 12.10 -8.21
CA ALA A 43 3.54 12.62 -9.23
C ALA A 43 4.25 13.42 -10.34
N THR A 44 5.34 14.12 -9.99
CA THR A 44 6.19 14.88 -10.92
C THR A 44 7.29 14.06 -11.59
N GLY A 45 7.47 12.79 -11.21
CA GLY A 45 8.52 11.93 -11.75
C GLY A 45 9.94 12.26 -11.25
N ILE A 46 10.09 13.16 -10.26
CA ILE A 46 11.37 13.50 -9.64
C ILE A 46 11.87 12.35 -8.75
N ALA A 47 10.97 11.54 -8.18
CA ALA A 47 11.33 10.42 -7.34
C ALA A 47 11.95 9.28 -8.16
N THR A 48 13.27 9.11 -8.06
CA THR A 48 14.00 8.04 -8.78
C THR A 48 13.87 6.67 -8.10
N ALA A 49 13.73 6.63 -6.76
CA ALA A 49 13.68 5.37 -5.98
C ALA A 49 12.87 5.53 -4.69
N PRO A 50 11.53 5.49 -4.73
CA PRO A 50 10.69 5.51 -3.54
C PRO A 50 10.90 4.25 -2.70
N SER A 51 10.85 4.40 -1.37
CA SER A 51 10.98 3.25 -0.47
C SER A 51 9.79 2.31 -0.61
N TYR A 52 10.03 1.01 -0.44
CA TYR A 52 8.99 -0.02 -0.49
C TYR A 52 7.78 0.29 0.43
N ARG A 53 8.04 0.78 1.65
CA ARG A 53 6.99 1.16 2.60
C ARG A 53 6.09 2.27 2.06
N LEU A 54 6.67 3.25 1.39
CA LEU A 54 5.93 4.36 0.82
C LEU A 54 5.05 3.89 -0.35
N VAL A 55 5.60 3.03 -1.22
CA VAL A 55 4.85 2.42 -2.32
C VAL A 55 3.66 1.62 -1.77
N ALA A 56 3.91 0.74 -0.79
CA ALA A 56 2.88 -0.09 -0.17
C ALA A 56 1.76 0.75 0.48
N ALA A 57 2.11 1.86 1.12
CA ALA A 57 1.16 2.77 1.73
C ALA A 57 0.20 3.39 0.70
N ILE A 58 0.74 3.87 -0.44
CA ILE A 58 -0.06 4.45 -1.53
C ILE A 58 -0.95 3.38 -2.17
N LYS A 59 -0.40 2.19 -2.48
CA LYS A 59 -1.18 1.06 -3.03
C LYS A 59 -2.34 0.68 -2.10
N ARG A 60 -2.10 0.60 -0.79
CA ARG A 60 -3.13 0.30 0.22
C ARG A 60 -4.20 1.39 0.30
N PHE A 61 -3.82 2.67 0.26
CA PHE A 61 -4.76 3.79 0.29
C PHE A 61 -5.63 3.83 -0.98
N HIS A 62 -5.02 3.63 -2.16
CA HIS A 62 -5.75 3.53 -3.42
C HIS A 62 -6.81 2.42 -3.38
N ARG A 63 -6.46 1.22 -2.91
CA ARG A 63 -7.39 0.08 -2.79
C ARG A 63 -8.56 0.34 -1.84
N LYS A 64 -8.34 1.10 -0.76
CA LYS A 64 -9.43 1.49 0.15
C LYS A 64 -10.46 2.41 -0.52
N ASN A 65 -10.02 3.25 -1.46
CA ASN A 65 -10.90 4.19 -2.16
C ASN A 65 -11.54 3.59 -3.42
N PHE A 66 -10.91 2.59 -4.03
CA PHE A 66 -11.41 1.89 -5.23
C PHE A 66 -11.43 0.38 -5.02
N PRO A 67 -12.36 -0.16 -4.19
CA PRO A 67 -12.55 -1.60 -4.06
C PRO A 67 -13.14 -2.14 -5.37
N GLY A 68 -12.34 -2.86 -6.18
CA GLY A 68 -12.79 -3.52 -7.42
C GLY A 68 -12.08 -3.10 -8.72
N GLY A 69 -11.03 -2.27 -8.65
CA GLY A 69 -10.32 -1.76 -9.84
C GLY A 69 -9.10 -2.55 -10.36
N GLU A 70 -8.80 -3.74 -9.80
CA GLU A 70 -7.73 -4.72 -10.19
C GLU A 70 -6.24 -4.24 -10.11
N PRO A 71 -5.22 -5.13 -10.05
CA PRO A 71 -5.22 -6.58 -9.81
C PRO A 71 -4.66 -6.97 -8.42
N GLU A 72 -4.98 -8.18 -7.98
CA GLU A 72 -4.63 -8.79 -6.69
C GLU A 72 -3.15 -9.23 -6.55
N THR A 73 -2.17 -8.51 -7.07
CA THR A 73 -0.79 -9.06 -7.11
C THR A 73 0.02 -8.89 -5.83
N LEU A 74 -0.46 -8.21 -4.80
CA LEU A 74 0.28 -8.07 -3.54
C LEU A 74 -0.67 -7.96 -2.35
N THR A 75 -0.45 -8.76 -1.31
CA THR A 75 -1.05 -8.70 0.05
C THR A 75 -2.43 -9.34 0.29
N ARG A 76 -2.55 -10.65 0.01
CA ARG A 76 -3.01 -11.58 1.06
C ARG A 76 -1.90 -11.65 2.12
N PHE A 77 -1.79 -10.61 2.94
CA PHE A 77 -1.13 -10.69 4.25
C PHE A 77 -2.25 -10.41 5.24
N GLU A 78 -3.17 -11.37 5.34
CA GLU A 78 -3.84 -11.63 6.60
C GLU A 78 -2.71 -11.77 7.63
N PRO A 79 -2.66 -10.97 8.71
CA PRO A 79 -1.91 -11.39 9.87
C PRO A 79 -2.68 -12.58 10.44
N GLU A 80 -2.42 -13.79 9.91
CA GLU A 80 -2.79 -15.00 10.61
C GLU A 80 -2.17 -14.87 11.98
N LYS A 81 -3.02 -14.61 12.99
CA LYS A 81 -2.61 -14.62 14.39
C LYS A 81 -1.79 -15.90 14.55
N PRO A 82 -0.51 -15.86 14.98
CA PRO A 82 0.19 -17.08 15.28
C PRO A 82 -0.56 -17.70 16.45
N THR A 83 -1.39 -18.71 16.17
CA THR A 83 -1.91 -19.57 17.21
C THR A 83 -0.68 -20.19 17.84
N ARG A 84 -0.34 -19.77 19.05
CA ARG A 84 0.88 -20.18 19.77
C ARG A 84 0.96 -21.71 19.98
N PHE A 85 -0.13 -22.41 19.68
CA PHE A 85 -0.30 -23.84 19.79
C PHE A 85 -0.75 -24.41 18.44
N ALA A 86 -0.22 -25.59 18.09
CA ALA A 86 -0.67 -26.36 16.94
C ALA A 86 -2.14 -26.77 17.10
N PRO A 87 -2.90 -26.99 16.01
CA PRO A 87 -4.25 -27.55 16.07
C PRO A 87 -4.25 -28.84 16.88
N GLY A 88 -4.98 -28.86 18.00
CA GLY A 88 -5.04 -30.00 18.93
C GLY A 88 -4.17 -29.90 20.19
N CYS A 89 -3.27 -28.92 20.28
CA CYS A 89 -2.55 -28.62 21.53
C CYS A 89 -3.30 -27.58 22.36
N GLN A 90 -4.27 -28.01 23.16
CA GLN A 90 -4.82 -27.12 24.19
C GLN A 90 -3.79 -26.97 25.32
N PRO A 91 -3.63 -25.77 25.92
CA PRO A 91 -2.81 -25.63 27.12
C PRO A 91 -3.35 -26.59 28.18
N ARG A 92 -2.50 -27.48 28.68
CA ARG A 92 -2.84 -28.32 29.84
C ARG A 92 -3.19 -27.37 30.97
N ALA A 93 -4.45 -27.37 31.39
CA ALA A 93 -4.89 -26.61 32.55
C ALA A 93 -3.93 -26.94 33.72
N SER A 94 -3.16 -25.96 34.15
CA SER A 94 -2.37 -26.08 35.36
C SER A 94 -3.33 -26.21 36.53
N ARG A 95 -2.97 -27.17 37.39
CA ARG A 95 -3.64 -27.68 38.58
C ARG A 95 -4.03 -26.60 39.58
#